data_AF-A0AAN8A3A1-F1
#
_entry.id   AF-A0AAN8A3A1-F1
#
_cell.length_a   1.000
_cell.length_b   1.000
_cell.length_c   1.000
_cell.angle_alpha   90.00
_cell.angle_beta   90.00
_cell.angle_gamma   90.00
#
_symmetry.space_group_name_H-M   'P 1'
#
loop_
_entity.id
_entity.type
_entity.pdbx_description
1 polymer ?
#
loop_
_entity_poly.entity_id
_entity_poly.type
_entity_poly.pdbx_seq_one_letter_code
_entity_poly.pdbx_strand_id
1 'polypeptide(L)'
;MCVKVCVSFVSAAGAGSKVGWAFGLGLERLAMVLYNIPDIRLFWSQDDRFLRQFRVSDIQQPICFQPLSRYPPLHNDISFWLPETPSFHQNDFYEMVRSIGGDLVERVSLLDEFTHPK
;
A
#
# COMPACT_ATOMS: atom_id res chain seq x y z
N MET A 1 0.90 15.87 -2.99
CA MET A 1 1.39 16.41 -4.28
C MET A 1 0.34 17.36 -4.82
N CYS A 2 0.73 18.57 -5.24
CA CYS A 2 -0.19 19.55 -5.84
C CYS A 2 0.13 19.66 -7.34
N VAL A 3 -0.89 19.59 -8.18
CA VAL A 3 -0.77 19.67 -9.64
C VAL A 3 -1.65 20.78 -10.18
N LYS A 4 -1.15 21.51 -11.16
CA LYS A 4 -1.97 22.43 -11.95
C LYS A 4 -2.83 21.61 -12.90
N VAL A 5 -4.14 21.85 -12.90
CA VAL A 5 -5.08 21.12 -13.75
C VAL A 5 -4.96 21.61 -15.19
N CYS A 6 -4.96 20.68 -16.14
CA CYS A 6 -4.85 21.01 -17.56
C CYS A 6 -6.05 21.82 -18.05
N VAL A 7 -5.79 22.86 -18.84
CA VAL A 7 -6.83 23.77 -19.35
C VAL A 7 -7.85 23.03 -20.22
N SER A 8 -7.44 22.03 -21.00
CA SER A 8 -8.37 21.25 -21.83
C SER A 8 -9.42 20.52 -20.99
N PHE A 9 -9.03 19.95 -19.85
CA PHE A 9 -9.94 19.29 -18.91
C PHE A 9 -10.89 20.30 -18.25
N VAL A 10 -10.36 21.44 -17.79
CA VAL A 10 -11.17 22.49 -17.15
C VAL A 10 -12.19 23.09 -18.13
N SER A 11 -11.80 23.30 -19.39
CA SER A 11 -12.69 23.77 -20.45
C SER A 11 -13.75 22.74 -20.83
N ALA A 12 -13.38 21.46 -20.93
CA ALA A 12 -14.34 20.37 -21.18
C ALA A 12 -15.38 20.24 -20.06
N ALA A 13 -15.01 20.56 -18.81
CA ALA A 13 -15.91 20.60 -17.66
C ALA A 13 -16.81 21.86 -17.59
N GLY A 14 -16.77 22.74 -18.60
CA GLY A 14 -17.58 23.97 -18.65
C GLY A 14 -17.01 25.16 -17.86
N ALA A 15 -15.76 25.06 -17.39
CA ALA A 15 -15.09 26.08 -16.58
C ALA A 15 -13.92 26.77 -17.31
N GLY A 16 -13.99 26.91 -18.64
CA GLY A 16 -12.84 27.29 -19.48
C GLY A 16 -12.19 28.65 -19.23
N SER A 17 -12.83 29.55 -18.45
CA SER A 17 -12.23 30.82 -18.01
C SER A 17 -11.49 30.71 -16.67
N LYS A 18 -11.37 29.52 -16.08
CA LYS A 18 -10.77 29.28 -14.77
C LYS A 18 -9.46 28.50 -14.88
N VAL A 19 -8.57 28.74 -13.91
CA VAL A 19 -7.38 27.92 -13.67
C VAL A 19 -7.59 27.16 -12.36
N GLY A 20 -7.36 25.86 -12.37
CA GLY A 20 -7.55 24.98 -11.22
C GLY A 20 -6.25 24.35 -10.74
N TRP A 21 -6.18 24.07 -9.44
CA TRP A 21 -5.17 23.22 -8.83
C TRP A 21 -5.88 22.03 -8.19
N ALA A 22 -5.24 20.87 -8.23
CA ALA A 22 -5.70 19.67 -7.55
C ALA A 22 -4.61 19.16 -6.61
N PHE A 23 -5.02 18.67 -5.45
CA PHE A 23 -4.13 17.98 -4.53
C PHE A 23 -4.70 16.61 -4.20
N GLY A 24 -3.81 15.62 -4.20
CA GLY A 24 -4.07 14.29 -3.68
C GLY A 24 -3.24 14.07 -2.42
N LEU A 25 -3.90 13.66 -1.35
CA LEU A 25 -3.26 13.27 -0.09
C LEU A 25 -3.56 11.79 0.13
N GLY A 26 -2.51 10.97 0.26
CA GLY A 26 -2.67 9.59 0.71
C GLY A 26 -2.78 9.60 2.23
N LEU A 27 -3.99 9.38 2.76
CA LEU A 27 -4.26 9.45 4.19
C LEU A 27 -3.45 8.42 4.98
N GLU A 28 -3.26 7.22 4.42
CA GLU A 28 -2.47 6.14 5.01
C GLU A 28 -1.02 6.56 5.18
N ARG A 29 -0.43 7.21 4.16
CA ARG A 29 0.95 7.71 4.24
C ARG A 29 1.11 8.81 5.27
N LEU A 30 0.14 9.72 5.35
CA LEU A 30 0.13 10.77 6.38
C LEU A 30 0.00 10.17 7.77
N ALA A 31 -0.92 9.22 7.96
CA ALA A 31 -1.15 8.55 9.23
C ALA A 31 0.06 7.73 9.68
N MET A 32 0.75 7.04 8.77
CA MET A 32 1.98 6.29 9.08
C MET A 32 3.07 7.20 9.62
N VAL A 33 3.26 8.38 9.03
CA VAL A 33 4.26 9.35 9.49
C VAL A 33 3.82 10.04 10.77
N LEU A 34 2.56 10.48 10.86
CA LEU A 34 2.04 11.24 12.00
C LEU A 34 1.97 10.41 13.28
N TYR A 35 1.51 9.16 13.17
CA TYR A 35 1.30 8.27 14.31
C TYR A 35 2.42 7.23 14.47
N ASN A 36 3.47 7.28 13.64
CA ASN A 36 4.58 6.33 13.62
C ASN A 36 4.13 4.87 13.44
N ILE A 37 3.15 4.63 12.56
CA ILE A 37 2.63 3.29 12.26
C ILE A 37 3.57 2.62 11.25
N PRO A 38 4.16 1.45 11.57
CA PRO A 38 5.20 0.83 10.76
C PRO A 38 4.68 0.12 9.51
N ASP A 39 3.40 -0.24 9.46
CA ASP A 39 2.82 -1.07 8.40
C ASP A 39 1.39 -0.64 8.05
N ILE A 40 1.09 -0.54 6.76
CA ILE A 40 -0.23 -0.20 6.22
C ILE A 40 -1.29 -1.28 6.48
N ARG A 41 -0.89 -2.55 6.63
CA ARG A 41 -1.81 -3.66 6.92
C ARG A 41 -2.56 -3.47 8.24
N LEU A 42 -1.97 -2.74 9.19
CA LEU A 42 -2.59 -2.44 10.48
C LEU A 42 -3.89 -1.66 10.34
N PHE A 43 -4.06 -0.85 9.29
CA PHE A 43 -5.32 -0.13 9.04
C PHE A 43 -6.49 -1.05 8.69
N TRP A 44 -6.22 -2.25 8.19
CA TRP A 44 -7.23 -3.25 7.82
C TRP A 44 -7.43 -4.30 8.91
N SER A 45 -6.58 -4.29 9.94
CA SER A 45 -6.67 -5.21 11.06
C SER A 45 -7.85 -4.88 11.97
N GLN A 46 -8.58 -5.91 12.40
CA GLN A 46 -9.64 -5.80 13.42
C GLN A 46 -9.11 -6.01 14.84
N ASP A 47 -7.79 -5.90 15.05
CA ASP A 47 -7.18 -6.05 16.37
C ASP A 47 -7.55 -4.88 17.29
N ASP A 48 -8.32 -5.18 18.32
CA ASP A 48 -8.71 -4.26 19.37
C ASP A 48 -7.53 -3.52 20.00
N ARG A 49 -6.35 -4.15 20.08
CA ARG A 49 -5.13 -3.54 20.64
C ARG A 49 -4.61 -2.39 19.78
N PHE A 50 -4.86 -2.42 18.47
CA PHE A 50 -4.60 -1.30 17.56
C PHE A 50 -5.72 -0.26 17.68
N LEU A 51 -6.98 -0.70 17.52
CA LEU A 51 -8.15 0.20 17.47
C LEU A 51 -8.32 1.05 18.73
N ARG A 52 -8.03 0.51 19.91
CA ARG A 52 -8.14 1.23 21.19
C ARG A 52 -7.15 2.40 21.31
N GLN A 53 -5.99 2.34 20.66
CA GLN A 53 -4.99 3.42 20.73
C GLN A 53 -5.46 4.72 20.05
N PHE A 54 -6.43 4.60 19.13
CA PHE A 54 -6.98 5.74 18.38
C PHE A 54 -8.37 6.19 18.88
N ARG A 55 -8.92 5.55 19.91
CA ARG A 55 -10.18 5.99 20.55
C ARG A 55 -9.87 7.11 21.56
N VAL A 56 -9.79 8.33 21.06
CA VAL A 56 -9.50 9.54 21.85
C VAL A 56 -10.75 10.41 22.01
N SER A 57 -10.79 11.22 23.08
CA SER A 57 -11.88 12.19 23.31
C SER A 57 -11.68 13.51 22.55
N ASP A 58 -10.43 13.83 22.21
CA ASP A 58 -10.04 15.03 21.44
C ASP A 58 -9.22 14.61 20.21
N ILE A 59 -9.58 15.16 19.04
CA ILE A 59 -8.92 14.89 17.76
C ILE A 59 -7.52 15.50 17.66
N GLN A 60 -7.19 16.50 18.50
CA GLN A 60 -5.87 17.15 18.53
C GLN A 60 -4.90 16.46 19.50
N GLN A 61 -5.33 15.41 20.18
CA GLN A 61 -4.47 14.66 21.07
C GLN A 61 -3.31 14.02 20.29
N PRO A 62 -2.04 14.25 20.69
CA PRO A 62 -0.91 13.59 20.05
C PRO A 62 -0.94 12.10 20.38
N ILE A 63 -1.08 11.27 19.35
CA ILE A 63 -1.05 9.81 19.45
C ILE A 63 0.27 9.32 18.88
N CYS A 64 0.96 8.44 19.60
CA CYS A 64 2.12 7.72 19.09
C CYS A 64 1.83 6.22 19.21
N PHE A 65 1.72 5.55 18.07
CA PHE A 65 1.40 4.13 18.01
C PHE A 65 2.43 3.31 18.78
N GLN A 66 1.96 2.47 19.70
CA GLN A 66 2.77 1.50 20.39
C GLN A 66 2.79 0.19 19.59
N PRO A 67 3.96 -0.25 19.12
CA PRO A 67 4.08 -1.47 18.34
C PRO A 67 3.53 -2.68 19.11
N LEU A 68 2.70 -3.46 18.42
CA LEU A 68 2.22 -4.74 18.95
C LEU A 68 3.36 -5.76 18.89
N SER A 69 3.39 -6.68 19.87
CA SER A 69 4.34 -7.79 19.89
C SER A 69 4.21 -8.62 18.60
N ARG A 70 5.19 -8.48 17.71
CA ARG A 70 5.25 -9.23 16.46
C ARG A 70 5.65 -10.66 16.75
N TYR A 71 4.92 -11.62 16.19
CA TYR A 71 5.45 -12.97 16.02
C TYR A 71 6.70 -12.90 15.13
N PRO A 72 7.70 -13.77 15.34
CA PRO A 72 8.90 -13.77 14.52
C PRO A 72 8.52 -13.99 13.05
N PRO A 73 9.07 -13.22 12.11
CA PRO A 73 8.81 -13.40 10.69
C PRO A 73 9.34 -14.76 10.22
N LEU A 74 8.58 -15.43 9.36
CA LEU A 74 9.01 -16.65 8.68
C LEU A 74 9.35 -16.30 7.22
N HIS A 75 10.53 -16.73 6.77
CA HIS A 75 11.01 -16.52 5.40
C HIS A 75 11.01 -17.84 4.67
N ASN A 76 10.30 -17.90 3.54
CA ASN A 76 10.27 -19.06 2.65
C ASN A 76 10.52 -18.59 1.22
N ASP A 77 11.36 -19.33 0.51
CA ASP A 77 11.68 -19.05 -0.89
C ASP A 77 10.85 -19.96 -1.81
N ILE A 78 10.46 -19.43 -2.97
CA ILE A 78 9.67 -20.15 -3.99
C ILE A 78 10.29 -19.85 -5.35
N SER A 79 10.60 -20.90 -6.11
CA SER A 79 11.10 -20.80 -7.48
C SER A 79 10.26 -21.67 -8.40
N PHE A 80 9.94 -21.16 -9.59
CA PHE A 80 9.17 -21.89 -10.60
C PHE A 80 9.57 -21.44 -12.01
N TRP A 81 9.33 -22.31 -12.99
CA TRP A 81 9.53 -21.99 -14.39
C TRP A 81 8.37 -21.15 -14.93
N LEU A 82 8.70 -20.13 -15.72
CA LEU A 82 7.69 -19.29 -16.35
C LEU A 82 7.11 -19.97 -17.60
N PRO A 83 5.79 -19.84 -17.85
CA PRO A 83 5.18 -20.35 -19.07
C PRO A 83 5.64 -19.55 -20.29
N GLU A 84 5.77 -20.21 -21.45
CA GLU A 84 6.11 -19.52 -22.72
C GLU A 84 4.94 -18.68 -23.25
N THR A 85 3.70 -19.09 -22.97
CA THR A 85 2.47 -18.36 -23.29
C THR A 85 1.38 -18.67 -22.24
N PRO A 86 0.60 -17.68 -21.74
CA PRO A 86 0.69 -16.22 -21.95
C PRO A 86 1.89 -15.58 -21.26
N SER A 87 2.19 -14.31 -21.58
CA SER A 87 3.28 -13.57 -20.93
C SER A 87 3.00 -13.39 -19.45
N PHE A 88 3.90 -13.87 -18.60
CA PHE A 88 3.81 -13.72 -17.15
C PHE A 88 4.20 -12.28 -16.72
N HIS A 89 3.36 -11.63 -15.92
CA HIS A 89 3.73 -10.39 -15.22
C HIS A 89 3.91 -10.69 -13.72
N GLN A 90 4.94 -10.11 -13.10
CA GLN A 90 5.21 -10.31 -11.66
C GLN A 90 4.02 -9.95 -10.75
N ASN A 91 3.14 -9.06 -11.23
CA ASN A 91 1.95 -8.63 -10.51
C ASN A 91 0.91 -9.75 -10.42
N ASP A 92 0.84 -10.64 -11.42
CA ASP A 92 -0.06 -11.79 -11.40
C ASP A 92 0.28 -12.71 -10.22
N PHE A 93 1.58 -12.90 -9.97
CA PHE A 93 2.05 -13.64 -8.81
C PHE A 93 1.77 -12.88 -7.50
N TYR A 94 1.99 -11.57 -7.44
CA TYR A 94 1.66 -10.79 -6.25
C TYR A 94 0.16 -10.81 -5.91
N GLU A 95 -0.70 -10.79 -6.93
CA GLU A 95 -2.15 -10.96 -6.76
C GLU A 95 -2.51 -12.36 -6.26
N MET A 96 -1.88 -13.41 -6.82
CA MET A 96 -2.07 -14.78 -6.35
C MET A 96 -1.65 -14.93 -4.89
N VAL A 97 -0.48 -14.40 -4.52
CA VAL A 97 0.01 -14.43 -3.13
C VAL A 97 -0.93 -13.65 -2.21
N ARG A 98 -1.44 -12.49 -2.64
CA ARG A 98 -2.43 -11.72 -1.87
C ARG A 98 -3.74 -12.49 -1.69
N SER A 99 -4.20 -13.20 -2.72
CA SER A 99 -5.43 -13.99 -2.69
C SER A 99 -5.36 -15.16 -1.70
N ILE A 100 -4.21 -15.86 -1.66
CA ILE A 100 -4.02 -17.04 -0.80
C ILE A 100 -3.53 -16.65 0.60
N GLY A 101 -2.50 -15.80 0.66
CA GLY A 101 -1.80 -15.44 1.90
C GLY A 101 -2.41 -14.27 2.66
N GLY A 102 -3.23 -13.43 2.01
CA GLY A 102 -3.88 -12.28 2.63
C GLY A 102 -2.90 -11.40 3.40
N ASP A 103 -3.28 -11.03 4.62
CA ASP A 103 -2.49 -10.16 5.51
C ASP A 103 -1.33 -10.89 6.23
N LEU A 104 -1.22 -12.22 6.11
CA LEU A 104 -0.11 -12.98 6.70
C LEU A 104 1.21 -12.68 5.98
N VAL A 105 1.15 -12.35 4.69
CA VAL A 105 2.31 -12.06 3.87
C VAL A 105 2.68 -10.58 4.02
N GLU A 106 3.85 -10.31 4.61
CA GLU A 106 4.36 -8.96 4.79
C GLU A 106 5.07 -8.42 3.56
N ARG A 107 5.87 -9.27 2.91
CA ARG A 107 6.73 -8.86 1.82
C ARG A 107 7.02 -10.03 0.89
N VAL A 108 6.94 -9.77 -0.41
CA VAL A 108 7.44 -10.64 -1.46
C VAL A 108 8.51 -9.87 -2.21
N SER A 109 9.68 -10.49 -2.44
CA SER A 109 10.76 -9.91 -3.22
C SER A 109 11.29 -10.93 -4.20
N LEU A 110 11.45 -10.54 -5.46
CA LEU A 110 12.17 -11.35 -6.44
C LEU A 110 13.65 -11.37 -6.03
N LEU A 111 14.18 -12.57 -5.79
CA LEU A 111 15.59 -12.76 -5.42
C LEU A 111 16.47 -13.07 -6.62
N ASP A 112 15.99 -13.91 -7.53
CA ASP A 112 16.77 -14.41 -8.66
C ASP A 112 15.89 -14.66 -9.89
N GLU A 113 16.44 -14.43 -11.07
CA GLU A 113 15.84 -14.69 -12.37
C GLU A 113 16.94 -15.11 -13.34
N PHE A 114 16.80 -16.30 -13.93
CA PHE A 114 17.76 -16.79 -14.91
C PHE A 114 17.07 -17.60 -16.01
N THR A 115 17.72 -17.67 -17.16
CA THR A 115 17.27 -18.45 -18.31
C THR A 115 18.16 -19.68 -18.45
N HIS A 116 17.55 -20.87 -18.52
CA HIS A 116 18.30 -22.10 -18.76
C HIS A 116 18.82 -22.11 -20.21
N PRO A 117 20.14 -22.32 -20.44
CA PRO A 117 20.65 -22.51 -21.79
C PRO A 117 20.03 -23.77 -22.41
N LYS A 118 19.73 -23.70 -23.71
CA LYS A 118 19.19 -24.83 -24.49
C LYS A 118 20.25 -25.90 -24.74
#